data_AF-A0A352FNB1-F1
#
_entry.id   AF-A0A352FNB1-F1
#
_cell.length_a   1.000
_cell.length_b   1.000
_cell.length_c   1.000
_cell.angle_alpha   90.00
_cell.angle_beta   90.00
_cell.angle_gamma   90.00
#
_symmetry.space_group_name_H-M   'P 1'
#
loop_
_entity.id
_entity.type
_entity.pdbx_description
1 polymer ?
#
loop_
_entity_poly.entity_id
_entity_poly.type
_entity_poly.pdbx_seq_one_letter_code
_entity_poly.pdbx_strand_id
1 'polypeptide(L)'
;MLEMKVNNLKRILVAIVIGGVALLGMTIPVNAHQQDQNQQDKQKKEKEQKVEPPKKEQKQQQRVQRQQQQQATQQQQQAAQKQQRAQRQQQQQATQQQQQATQQQQRVQRQQQTQATQQQQQAVQQQQVDRRRQRTQEQQTAQQQQAAQQQQAAQQLQQQRTANGERIGRQQQDQRLSQQRQQINAQQQQRLSLYRQQVQSQDGLWSQRSALLQQQNRTAQYRFQQQYLERRRQQIVDWNARSYDYNNDPNFYSAANYRYSRGGRSYQTNQYGADLLRQAVNYGYDEGFQAGQADRQDRYRNSSYQNSYAYQDANYGYNGYYVAQTEYSYYFREGFRRGYDDGYNSRSQYGNYSNGNYSILSAILSQVLNLARF
;
A
#
# COMPACT_ATOMS: atom_id res chain seq x y z
N MET A 1 18.59 47.30 -22.32
CA MET A 1 19.16 46.25 -23.19
C MET A 1 19.95 45.30 -22.30
N LEU A 2 19.48 44.07 -22.09
CA LEU A 2 20.19 42.96 -21.43
C LEU A 2 19.35 41.69 -21.66
N GLU A 3 20.01 40.54 -21.83
CA GLU A 3 19.35 39.29 -22.25
C GLU A 3 18.70 38.51 -21.09
N MET A 4 17.71 37.67 -21.42
CA MET A 4 17.41 36.46 -20.64
C MET A 4 17.39 35.24 -21.57
N LYS A 5 18.25 34.26 -21.29
CA LYS A 5 18.26 32.92 -21.90
C LYS A 5 18.02 31.86 -20.81
N VAL A 6 16.90 31.13 -20.89
CA VAL A 6 16.71 29.82 -20.23
C VAL A 6 15.92 28.94 -21.19
N ASN A 7 16.20 27.63 -21.24
CA ASN A 7 15.72 26.74 -22.29
C ASN A 7 15.33 25.34 -21.77
N ASN A 8 14.58 24.58 -22.59
CA ASN A 8 14.27 23.13 -22.48
C ASN A 8 13.26 22.64 -21.41
N LEU A 9 12.25 21.84 -21.82
CA LEU A 9 12.20 20.39 -21.52
C LEU A 9 11.13 19.56 -22.29
N LYS A 10 11.59 18.50 -22.97
CA LYS A 10 11.04 17.12 -23.16
C LYS A 10 9.53 16.81 -23.34
N ARG A 11 9.24 15.92 -24.30
CA ARG A 11 8.07 14.99 -24.40
C ARG A 11 8.60 13.62 -24.92
N ILE A 12 8.31 12.47 -24.26
CA ILE A 12 7.28 11.42 -24.56
C ILE A 12 7.53 10.65 -25.89
N LEU A 13 7.28 9.33 -26.10
CA LEU A 13 7.37 8.02 -25.37
C LEU A 13 6.79 6.91 -26.33
N VAL A 14 6.84 5.61 -25.98
CA VAL A 14 6.17 4.44 -26.65
C VAL A 14 6.85 4.05 -28.02
N ALA A 15 6.90 2.81 -28.55
CA ALA A 15 6.12 1.57 -28.37
C ALA A 15 6.94 0.25 -28.51
N ILE A 16 6.32 -0.91 -28.22
CA ILE A 16 6.80 -2.29 -28.48
C ILE A 16 5.64 -3.18 -28.96
N VAL A 17 5.84 -4.03 -29.98
CA VAL A 17 5.01 -5.22 -30.30
C VAL A 17 5.90 -6.32 -30.93
N ILE A 18 5.65 -7.60 -30.60
CA ILE A 18 6.22 -8.80 -31.26
C ILE A 18 5.08 -9.82 -31.49
N GLY A 19 5.11 -10.58 -32.58
CA GLY A 19 4.11 -11.61 -32.95
C GLY A 19 4.66 -13.05 -33.00
N GLY A 20 3.77 -14.05 -32.87
CA GLY A 20 4.10 -15.49 -32.74
C GLY A 20 3.86 -16.38 -33.98
N VAL A 21 4.03 -17.71 -33.83
CA VAL A 21 4.29 -18.67 -34.94
C VAL A 21 3.68 -20.09 -34.71
N ALA A 22 3.14 -20.72 -35.78
CA ALA A 22 2.93 -22.19 -36.05
C ALA A 22 1.95 -23.05 -35.20
N LEU A 23 1.50 -24.31 -35.55
CA LEU A 23 1.24 -25.10 -36.80
C LEU A 23 0.37 -26.40 -36.50
N LEU A 24 -0.19 -27.04 -37.57
CA LEU A 24 -0.81 -28.41 -37.89
C LEU A 24 -0.70 -29.65 -36.92
N GLY A 25 -1.40 -30.83 -37.04
CA GLY A 25 -2.52 -31.39 -37.89
C GLY A 25 -2.68 -32.98 -37.97
N MET A 26 -3.82 -33.53 -38.49
CA MET A 26 -4.17 -34.95 -38.98
C MET A 26 -4.45 -36.15 -37.98
N THR A 27 -4.92 -37.42 -38.25
CA THR A 27 -5.08 -38.33 -39.47
C THR A 27 -6.29 -39.38 -39.45
N ILE A 28 -6.19 -40.70 -39.86
CA ILE A 28 -7.28 -41.58 -40.50
C ILE A 28 -7.34 -43.15 -40.16
N PRO A 29 -8.48 -43.92 -40.34
CA PRO A 29 -8.70 -45.40 -40.08
C PRO A 29 -9.10 -46.37 -41.30
N VAL A 30 -9.38 -47.71 -41.14
CA VAL A 30 -9.78 -48.70 -42.26
C VAL A 30 -10.53 -50.09 -41.91
N ASN A 31 -10.77 -51.07 -42.87
CA ASN A 31 -11.93 -52.08 -43.01
C ASN A 31 -11.69 -53.64 -43.39
N ALA A 32 -12.79 -54.46 -43.67
CA ALA A 32 -13.00 -55.69 -44.59
C ALA A 32 -12.98 -57.21 -44.05
N HIS A 33 -13.45 -58.39 -44.63
CA HIS A 33 -14.36 -58.91 -45.76
C HIS A 33 -14.67 -60.51 -45.84
N GLN A 34 -15.68 -61.03 -46.64
CA GLN A 34 -15.71 -62.26 -47.60
C GLN A 34 -16.31 -63.76 -47.41
N GLN A 35 -17.04 -64.34 -48.47
CA GLN A 35 -17.28 -65.73 -49.14
C GLN A 35 -17.62 -67.15 -48.46
N ASP A 36 -18.02 -68.35 -49.08
CA ASP A 36 -18.72 -68.88 -50.34
C ASP A 36 -18.83 -70.50 -50.60
N GLN A 37 -19.72 -71.02 -51.52
CA GLN A 37 -19.73 -72.25 -52.48
C GLN A 37 -20.11 -73.82 -52.30
N ASN A 38 -20.81 -74.44 -53.34
CA ASN A 38 -20.81 -75.80 -54.11
C ASN A 38 -20.87 -77.30 -53.52
N GLN A 39 -21.06 -78.48 -54.25
CA GLN A 39 -22.00 -79.07 -55.32
C GLN A 39 -21.84 -80.63 -55.74
N GLN A 40 -22.87 -81.35 -56.34
CA GLN A 40 -22.93 -82.62 -57.25
C GLN A 40 -22.66 -84.13 -56.78
N ASP A 41 -22.92 -85.32 -57.47
CA ASP A 41 -23.92 -85.92 -58.47
C ASP A 41 -23.72 -87.49 -58.88
N LYS A 42 -24.71 -88.20 -59.56
CA LYS A 42 -24.74 -89.40 -60.54
C LYS A 42 -24.86 -90.98 -60.28
N GLN A 43 -25.96 -91.61 -60.80
CA GLN A 43 -26.26 -92.85 -61.67
C GLN A 43 -25.54 -94.28 -61.60
N LYS A 44 -25.92 -95.44 -62.26
CA LYS A 44 -27.17 -96.18 -62.76
C LYS A 44 -26.88 -97.42 -63.75
N LYS A 45 -27.42 -98.69 -63.63
CA LYS A 45 -27.60 -99.73 -64.74
C LYS A 45 -28.28 -101.13 -64.43
N GLU A 46 -28.50 -101.99 -65.46
CA GLU A 46 -29.17 -103.35 -65.51
C GLU A 46 -28.55 -104.29 -66.65
N LYS A 47 -28.95 -105.52 -67.10
CA LYS A 47 -30.06 -106.54 -66.89
C LYS A 47 -29.83 -107.95 -67.59
N GLU A 48 -30.47 -109.06 -67.13
CA GLU A 48 -31.02 -110.30 -67.84
C GLU A 48 -30.18 -111.25 -68.80
N GLN A 49 -30.53 -112.50 -69.26
CA GLN A 49 -31.62 -113.52 -68.97
C GLN A 49 -31.22 -115.07 -68.94
N LYS A 50 -31.61 -115.96 -69.91
CA LYS A 50 -32.00 -117.41 -69.68
C LYS A 50 -32.19 -118.37 -70.92
N VAL A 51 -31.87 -119.70 -70.84
CA VAL A 51 -32.41 -120.88 -71.65
C VAL A 51 -32.26 -122.25 -70.87
N GLU A 52 -33.01 -123.32 -71.20
CA GLU A 52 -33.07 -124.69 -70.56
C GLU A 52 -33.45 -125.81 -71.61
N PRO A 53 -33.74 -127.12 -71.32
CA PRO A 53 -33.47 -127.92 -70.07
C PRO A 53 -32.76 -129.34 -70.04
N PRO A 54 -32.89 -130.33 -70.96
CA PRO A 54 -33.59 -131.57 -70.53
C PRO A 54 -32.89 -132.96 -70.61
N LYS A 55 -32.92 -133.69 -69.46
CA LYS A 55 -33.06 -135.18 -69.27
C LYS A 55 -31.92 -136.15 -69.68
N LYS A 56 -31.76 -137.35 -69.09
CA LYS A 56 -32.01 -137.91 -67.71
C LYS A 56 -31.49 -139.39 -67.72
N GLU A 57 -30.43 -139.75 -66.98
CA GLU A 57 -30.30 -141.15 -66.44
C GLU A 57 -29.21 -141.35 -65.36
N GLN A 58 -28.00 -140.78 -65.50
CA GLN A 58 -26.91 -140.85 -64.49
C GLN A 58 -27.20 -140.16 -63.12
N LYS A 59 -28.47 -139.90 -62.80
CA LYS A 59 -28.89 -138.92 -61.78
C LYS A 59 -28.92 -139.45 -60.33
N GLN A 60 -28.59 -140.71 -60.09
CA GLN A 60 -28.72 -141.35 -58.77
C GLN A 60 -27.40 -141.41 -57.99
N GLN A 61 -26.27 -141.82 -58.59
CA GLN A 61 -24.97 -141.85 -57.91
C GLN A 61 -24.43 -140.45 -57.58
N GLN A 62 -24.55 -139.48 -58.51
CA GLN A 62 -24.10 -138.10 -58.28
C GLN A 62 -24.84 -137.39 -57.13
N ARG A 63 -25.98 -137.92 -56.68
CA ARG A 63 -26.82 -137.29 -55.64
C ARG A 63 -26.21 -137.42 -54.25
N VAL A 64 -25.55 -138.54 -53.93
CA VAL A 64 -24.92 -138.79 -52.62
C VAL A 64 -23.67 -137.92 -52.44
N GLN A 65 -22.79 -137.90 -53.45
CA GLN A 65 -21.54 -137.14 -53.40
C GLN A 65 -21.79 -135.62 -53.28
N ARG A 66 -22.80 -135.10 -53.98
CA ARG A 66 -23.21 -133.68 -53.90
C ARG A 66 -23.75 -133.31 -52.50
N GLN A 67 -24.34 -134.26 -51.77
CA GLN A 67 -24.94 -134.01 -50.44
C GLN A 67 -23.86 -133.83 -49.35
N GLN A 68 -22.80 -134.65 -49.36
CA GLN A 68 -21.64 -134.43 -48.47
C GLN A 68 -20.94 -133.11 -48.79
N GLN A 69 -20.76 -132.78 -50.07
CA GLN A 69 -20.08 -131.55 -50.49
C GLN A 69 -20.84 -130.28 -50.04
N GLN A 70 -22.18 -130.29 -50.11
CA GLN A 70 -23.01 -129.20 -49.59
C GLN A 70 -22.86 -128.98 -48.08
N GLN A 71 -22.73 -130.05 -47.29
CA GLN A 71 -22.58 -129.96 -45.84
C GLN A 71 -21.25 -129.27 -45.44
N ALA A 72 -20.15 -129.58 -46.13
CA ALA A 72 -18.86 -128.94 -45.93
C ALA A 72 -18.89 -127.43 -46.25
N THR A 73 -19.49 -127.03 -47.38
CA THR A 73 -19.61 -125.61 -47.76
C THR A 73 -20.42 -124.81 -46.72
N GLN A 74 -21.46 -125.41 -46.15
CA GLN A 74 -22.36 -124.72 -45.21
C GLN A 74 -21.68 -124.42 -43.86
N GLN A 75 -20.81 -125.29 -43.35
CA GLN A 75 -19.98 -124.99 -42.17
C GLN A 75 -18.98 -123.85 -42.44
N GLN A 76 -18.32 -123.87 -43.61
CA GLN A 76 -17.30 -122.87 -43.94
C GLN A 76 -17.88 -121.45 -44.04
N GLN A 77 -19.10 -121.29 -44.53
CA GLN A 77 -19.80 -120.00 -44.57
C GLN A 77 -20.13 -119.46 -43.16
N GLN A 78 -20.55 -120.32 -42.22
CA GLN A 78 -20.84 -119.89 -40.84
C GLN A 78 -19.60 -119.38 -40.10
N ALA A 79 -18.43 -119.99 -40.35
CA ALA A 79 -17.16 -119.53 -39.77
C ALA A 79 -16.79 -118.11 -40.23
N ALA A 80 -16.83 -117.85 -41.54
CA ALA A 80 -16.53 -116.53 -42.11
C ALA A 80 -17.48 -115.44 -41.59
N GLN A 81 -18.78 -115.76 -41.44
CA GLN A 81 -19.78 -114.80 -40.99
C GLN A 81 -19.62 -114.41 -39.51
N LYS A 82 -19.14 -115.31 -38.63
CA LYS A 82 -18.75 -114.96 -37.26
C LYS A 82 -17.57 -113.98 -37.23
N GLN A 83 -16.52 -114.25 -38.00
CA GLN A 83 -15.29 -113.45 -38.00
C GLN A 83 -15.55 -112.00 -38.45
N GLN A 84 -16.35 -111.81 -39.51
CA GLN A 84 -16.72 -110.48 -40.00
C GLN A 84 -17.61 -109.68 -39.01
N ARG A 85 -18.32 -110.36 -38.09
CA ARG A 85 -19.14 -109.71 -37.06
C ARG A 85 -18.29 -109.16 -35.92
N ALA A 86 -17.28 -109.92 -35.47
CA ALA A 86 -16.35 -109.49 -34.42
C ALA A 86 -15.53 -108.25 -34.84
N GLN A 87 -15.01 -108.24 -36.07
CA GLN A 87 -14.21 -107.13 -36.60
C GLN A 87 -14.99 -105.81 -36.65
N ARG A 88 -16.28 -105.88 -37.01
CA ARG A 88 -17.18 -104.71 -37.03
C ARG A 88 -17.49 -104.16 -35.63
N GLN A 89 -17.41 -105.00 -34.60
CA GLN A 89 -17.69 -104.63 -33.21
C GLN A 89 -16.51 -103.89 -32.57
N GLN A 90 -15.26 -104.30 -32.84
CA GLN A 90 -14.06 -103.56 -32.44
C GLN A 90 -14.03 -102.14 -33.04
N GLN A 91 -14.39 -102.01 -34.32
CA GLN A 91 -14.35 -100.72 -35.02
C GLN A 91 -15.29 -99.67 -34.39
N GLN A 92 -16.45 -100.09 -33.86
CA GLN A 92 -17.37 -99.19 -33.16
C GLN A 92 -16.84 -98.68 -31.80
N GLN A 93 -16.12 -99.52 -31.04
CA GLN A 93 -15.53 -99.10 -29.77
C GLN A 93 -14.44 -98.04 -29.95
N ALA A 94 -13.60 -98.17 -30.99
CA ALA A 94 -12.54 -97.21 -31.29
C ALA A 94 -13.08 -95.80 -31.57
N THR A 95 -14.14 -95.68 -32.39
CA THR A 95 -14.76 -94.38 -32.70
C THR A 95 -15.36 -93.71 -31.46
N GLN A 96 -15.91 -94.48 -30.52
CA GLN A 96 -16.60 -93.94 -29.35
C GLN A 96 -15.62 -93.33 -28.32
N GLN A 97 -14.43 -93.92 -28.14
CA GLN A 97 -13.39 -93.35 -27.28
C GLN A 97 -12.85 -92.03 -27.86
N GLN A 98 -12.66 -91.94 -29.18
CA GLN A 98 -12.08 -90.76 -29.82
C GLN A 98 -12.96 -89.51 -29.66
N GLN A 99 -14.29 -89.65 -29.62
CA GLN A 99 -15.21 -88.53 -29.40
C GLN A 99 -15.16 -87.95 -27.97
N GLN A 100 -14.91 -88.78 -26.95
CA GLN A 100 -14.86 -88.32 -25.55
C GLN A 100 -13.63 -87.44 -25.29
N ALA A 101 -12.46 -87.81 -25.84
CA ALA A 101 -11.23 -87.03 -25.69
C ALA A 101 -11.37 -85.58 -26.20
N THR A 102 -11.98 -85.41 -27.38
CA THR A 102 -12.15 -84.09 -28.02
C THR A 102 -13.05 -83.14 -27.22
N GLN A 103 -14.11 -83.64 -26.57
CA GLN A 103 -14.96 -82.81 -25.71
C GLN A 103 -14.23 -82.32 -24.45
N GLN A 104 -13.31 -83.14 -23.91
CA GLN A 104 -12.60 -82.79 -22.67
C GLN A 104 -11.61 -81.64 -22.88
N GLN A 105 -10.89 -81.62 -24.02
CA GLN A 105 -10.00 -80.50 -24.39
C GLN A 105 -10.75 -79.16 -24.51
N GLN A 106 -11.93 -79.13 -25.14
CA GLN A 106 -12.69 -77.88 -25.33
C GLN A 106 -13.20 -77.24 -24.02
N ARG A 107 -13.32 -78.01 -22.93
CA ARG A 107 -13.68 -77.45 -21.61
C ARG A 107 -12.52 -76.69 -20.98
N VAL A 108 -11.32 -77.28 -20.98
CA VAL A 108 -10.12 -76.69 -20.33
C VAL A 108 -9.75 -75.35 -20.96
N GLN A 109 -9.73 -75.28 -22.30
CA GLN A 109 -9.34 -74.09 -23.04
C GLN A 109 -10.29 -72.90 -22.78
N ARG A 110 -11.60 -73.16 -22.67
CA ARG A 110 -12.62 -72.15 -22.38
C ARG A 110 -12.52 -71.60 -20.96
N GLN A 111 -12.10 -72.43 -20.00
CA GLN A 111 -11.95 -72.04 -18.60
C GLN A 111 -10.74 -71.12 -18.37
N GLN A 112 -9.61 -71.37 -19.04
CA GLN A 112 -8.43 -70.49 -19.00
C GLN A 112 -8.74 -69.09 -19.56
N GLN A 113 -9.46 -69.03 -20.68
CA GLN A 113 -9.82 -67.76 -21.34
C GLN A 113 -10.66 -66.86 -20.42
N THR A 114 -11.56 -67.43 -19.60
CA THR A 114 -12.39 -66.68 -18.65
C THR A 114 -11.59 -66.03 -17.51
N GLN A 115 -10.54 -66.70 -16.99
CA GLN A 115 -9.71 -66.14 -15.92
C GLN A 115 -8.88 -64.94 -16.39
N ALA A 116 -8.32 -65.01 -17.62
CA ALA A 116 -7.50 -63.93 -18.17
C ALA A 116 -8.26 -62.61 -18.28
N THR A 117 -9.51 -62.63 -18.77
CA THR A 117 -10.35 -61.43 -18.89
C THR A 117 -10.66 -60.79 -17.53
N GLN A 118 -10.83 -61.60 -16.48
CA GLN A 118 -11.23 -61.11 -15.16
C GLN A 118 -10.10 -60.36 -14.44
N GLN A 119 -8.84 -60.83 -14.56
CA GLN A 119 -7.67 -60.10 -14.05
C GLN A 119 -7.44 -58.77 -14.77
N GLN A 120 -7.66 -58.74 -16.09
CA GLN A 120 -7.43 -57.53 -16.89
C GLN A 120 -8.38 -56.37 -16.51
N GLN A 121 -9.62 -56.66 -16.12
CA GLN A 121 -10.58 -55.65 -15.66
C GLN A 121 -10.17 -54.99 -14.33
N GLN A 122 -9.64 -55.76 -13.37
CA GLN A 122 -9.20 -55.24 -12.08
C GLN A 122 -8.04 -54.25 -12.22
N ALA A 123 -7.04 -54.57 -13.05
CA ALA A 123 -5.88 -53.71 -13.30
C ALA A 123 -6.27 -52.35 -13.90
N VAL A 124 -7.20 -52.32 -14.85
CA VAL A 124 -7.70 -51.08 -15.47
C VAL A 124 -8.45 -50.21 -14.46
N GLN A 125 -9.28 -50.81 -13.60
CA GLN A 125 -10.04 -50.06 -12.59
C GLN A 125 -9.13 -49.38 -11.57
N GLN A 126 -8.07 -50.06 -11.11
CA GLN A 126 -7.12 -49.51 -10.16
C GLN A 126 -6.34 -48.31 -10.75
N GLN A 127 -5.89 -48.43 -12.01
CA GLN A 127 -5.16 -47.35 -12.72
C GLN A 127 -6.01 -46.09 -13.02
N GLN A 128 -7.34 -46.14 -12.85
CA GLN A 128 -8.20 -44.96 -12.91
C GLN A 128 -8.28 -44.19 -11.58
N VAL A 129 -8.18 -44.89 -10.45
CA VAL A 129 -8.28 -44.29 -9.10
C VAL A 129 -7.07 -43.40 -8.80
N ASP A 130 -5.85 -43.90 -9.05
CA ASP A 130 -4.62 -43.14 -8.79
C ASP A 130 -4.50 -41.90 -9.68
N ARG A 131 -4.89 -42.02 -10.95
CA ARG A 131 -4.92 -40.91 -11.91
C ARG A 131 -5.95 -39.83 -11.52
N ARG A 132 -7.00 -40.20 -10.78
CA ARG A 132 -7.96 -39.25 -10.20
C ARG A 132 -7.38 -38.57 -8.96
N ARG A 133 -6.69 -39.30 -8.08
CA ARG A 133 -5.98 -38.74 -6.91
C ARG A 133 -4.95 -37.68 -7.30
N GLN A 134 -4.09 -37.97 -8.28
CA GLN A 134 -3.07 -37.03 -8.76
C GLN A 134 -3.68 -35.70 -9.21
N ARG A 135 -4.70 -35.72 -10.07
CA ARG A 135 -5.39 -34.50 -10.53
C ARG A 135 -6.00 -33.68 -9.40
N THR A 136 -6.54 -34.31 -8.36
CA THR A 136 -7.07 -33.58 -7.20
C THR A 136 -5.96 -32.90 -6.37
N GLN A 137 -4.80 -33.55 -6.22
CA GLN A 137 -3.62 -32.95 -5.57
C GLN A 137 -3.03 -31.78 -6.37
N GLU A 138 -2.94 -31.92 -7.70
CA GLU A 138 -2.51 -30.84 -8.60
C GLU A 138 -3.44 -29.62 -8.50
N GLN A 139 -4.76 -29.83 -8.54
CA GLN A 139 -5.75 -28.76 -8.39
C GLN A 139 -5.67 -28.05 -7.04
N GLN A 140 -5.55 -28.79 -5.92
CA GLN A 140 -5.39 -28.18 -4.59
C GLN A 140 -4.10 -27.35 -4.48
N THR A 141 -2.99 -27.85 -5.04
CA THR A 141 -1.69 -27.16 -5.01
C THR A 141 -1.73 -25.86 -5.82
N ALA A 142 -2.30 -25.90 -7.03
CA ALA A 142 -2.49 -24.71 -7.87
C ALA A 142 -3.40 -23.66 -7.18
N GLN A 143 -4.48 -24.11 -6.56
CA GLN A 143 -5.43 -23.23 -5.87
C GLN A 143 -4.81 -22.56 -4.62
N GLN A 144 -3.97 -23.27 -3.85
CA GLN A 144 -3.19 -22.68 -2.77
C GLN A 144 -2.16 -21.65 -3.26
N GLN A 145 -1.41 -21.94 -4.32
CA GLN A 145 -0.44 -20.99 -4.89
C GLN A 145 -1.13 -19.71 -5.39
N GLN A 146 -2.28 -19.84 -6.05
CA GLN A 146 -3.05 -18.71 -6.55
C GLN A 146 -3.62 -17.85 -5.41
N ALA A 147 -4.10 -18.47 -4.31
CA ALA A 147 -4.54 -17.75 -3.12
C ALA A 147 -3.38 -17.01 -2.42
N ALA A 148 -2.21 -17.64 -2.31
CA ALA A 148 -1.02 -17.02 -1.71
C ALA A 148 -0.54 -15.79 -2.50
N GLN A 149 -0.52 -15.88 -3.85
CA GLN A 149 -0.20 -14.74 -4.70
C GLN A 149 -1.20 -13.59 -4.55
N GLN A 150 -2.50 -13.88 -4.45
CA GLN A 150 -3.53 -12.86 -4.21
C GLN A 150 -3.35 -12.17 -2.85
N GLN A 151 -3.02 -12.91 -1.78
CA GLN A 151 -2.73 -12.31 -0.48
C GLN A 151 -1.48 -11.42 -0.50
N GLN A 152 -0.40 -11.84 -1.15
CA GLN A 152 0.81 -11.02 -1.29
C GLN A 152 0.55 -9.74 -2.10
N ALA A 153 -0.19 -9.84 -3.22
CA ALA A 153 -0.58 -8.67 -4.02
C ALA A 153 -1.46 -7.69 -3.23
N ALA A 154 -2.42 -8.18 -2.44
CA ALA A 154 -3.26 -7.37 -1.58
C ALA A 154 -2.45 -6.64 -0.49
N GLN A 155 -1.50 -7.32 0.17
CA GLN A 155 -0.62 -6.69 1.15
C GLN A 155 0.26 -5.60 0.54
N GLN A 156 0.87 -5.84 -0.63
CA GLN A 156 1.67 -4.82 -1.32
C GLN A 156 0.83 -3.59 -1.70
N LEU A 157 -0.39 -3.78 -2.21
CA LEU A 157 -1.30 -2.69 -2.55
C LEU A 157 -1.72 -1.89 -1.30
N GLN A 158 -1.95 -2.56 -0.17
CA GLN A 158 -2.27 -1.89 1.09
C GLN A 158 -1.07 -1.08 1.62
N GLN A 159 0.14 -1.62 1.59
CA GLN A 159 1.37 -0.91 1.96
C GLN A 159 1.60 0.34 1.09
N GLN A 160 1.42 0.23 -0.24
CA GLN A 160 1.52 1.38 -1.15
C GLN A 160 0.44 2.45 -0.86
N ARG A 161 -0.79 2.05 -0.54
CA ARG A 161 -1.86 2.99 -0.16
C ARG A 161 -1.53 3.74 1.13
N THR A 162 -1.04 3.06 2.16
CA THR A 162 -0.62 3.71 3.42
C THR A 162 0.55 4.67 3.19
N ALA A 163 1.60 4.23 2.48
CA ALA A 163 2.77 5.06 2.20
C ALA A 163 2.45 6.30 1.35
N ASN A 164 1.53 6.19 0.38
CA ASN A 164 1.05 7.35 -0.38
C ASN A 164 0.14 8.25 0.46
N GLY A 165 -0.71 7.70 1.33
CA GLY A 165 -1.53 8.47 2.27
C GLY A 165 -0.68 9.34 3.20
N GLU A 166 0.37 8.77 3.79
CA GLU A 166 1.33 9.54 4.62
C GLU A 166 2.06 10.63 3.82
N ARG A 167 2.49 10.33 2.59
CA ARG A 167 3.19 11.30 1.73
C ARG A 167 2.29 12.48 1.37
N ILE A 168 1.05 12.21 0.99
CA ILE A 168 0.05 13.24 0.68
C ILE A 168 -0.29 14.05 1.94
N GLY A 169 -0.48 13.38 3.08
CA GLY A 169 -0.73 14.05 4.37
C GLY A 169 0.40 15.01 4.77
N ARG A 170 1.66 14.58 4.67
CA ARG A 170 2.84 15.43 4.90
C ARG A 170 2.90 16.59 3.91
N GLN A 171 2.77 16.34 2.60
CA GLN A 171 2.79 17.41 1.59
C GLN A 171 1.67 18.45 1.82
N GLN A 172 0.46 18.03 2.18
CA GLN A 172 -0.64 18.95 2.52
C GLN A 172 -0.39 19.70 3.84
N GLN A 173 0.36 19.12 4.78
CA GLN A 173 0.79 19.81 6.00
C GLN A 173 1.88 20.85 5.69
N ASP A 174 2.90 20.49 4.92
CA ASP A 174 3.99 21.38 4.49
C ASP A 174 3.47 22.55 3.64
N GLN A 175 2.49 22.32 2.76
CA GLN A 175 1.81 23.38 2.01
C GLN A 175 1.02 24.34 2.91
N ARG A 176 0.34 23.84 3.96
CA ARG A 176 -0.36 24.70 4.93
C ARG A 176 0.62 25.50 5.78
N LEU A 177 1.71 24.88 6.27
CA LEU A 177 2.73 25.58 7.03
C LEU A 177 3.46 26.64 6.19
N SER A 178 3.77 26.36 4.93
CA SER A 178 4.42 27.35 4.04
C SER A 178 3.51 28.53 3.70
N GLN A 179 2.22 28.31 3.42
CA GLN A 179 1.23 29.40 3.27
C GLN A 179 1.09 30.23 4.56
N GLN A 180 1.05 29.59 5.73
CA GLN A 180 0.98 30.29 7.01
C GLN A 180 2.24 31.14 7.27
N ARG A 181 3.44 30.62 6.95
CA ARG A 181 4.71 31.35 7.01
C ARG A 181 4.71 32.57 6.07
N GLN A 182 4.24 32.41 4.83
CA GLN A 182 4.10 33.53 3.89
C GLN A 182 3.19 34.64 4.43
N GLN A 183 2.04 34.30 5.03
CA GLN A 183 1.14 35.27 5.65
C GLN A 183 1.79 35.99 6.84
N ILE A 184 2.47 35.26 7.73
CA ILE A 184 3.20 35.84 8.87
C ILE A 184 4.30 36.81 8.37
N ASN A 185 5.03 36.44 7.33
CA ASN A 185 6.11 37.25 6.77
C ASN A 185 5.59 38.53 6.08
N ALA A 186 4.48 38.45 5.34
CA ALA A 186 3.84 39.63 4.77
C ALA A 186 3.40 40.62 5.85
N GLN A 187 2.76 40.15 6.93
CA GLN A 187 2.43 40.99 8.08
C GLN A 187 3.66 41.57 8.77
N GLN A 188 4.76 40.81 8.84
CA GLN A 188 6.00 41.25 9.46
C GLN A 188 6.68 42.36 8.65
N GLN A 189 6.72 42.23 7.33
CA GLN A 189 7.23 43.27 6.43
C GLN A 189 6.39 44.55 6.54
N GLN A 190 5.06 44.43 6.62
CA GLN A 190 4.17 45.57 6.84
C GLN A 190 4.43 46.26 8.20
N ARG A 191 4.56 45.50 9.29
CA ARG A 191 4.92 46.03 10.62
C ARG A 191 6.25 46.79 10.61
N LEU A 192 7.29 46.22 9.98
CA LEU A 192 8.62 46.84 9.89
C LEU A 192 8.61 48.09 9.01
N SER A 193 7.83 48.12 7.93
CA SER A 193 7.65 49.29 7.08
C SER A 193 7.03 50.47 7.84
N LEU A 194 5.89 50.22 8.52
CA LEU A 194 5.20 51.22 9.33
C LEU A 194 6.08 51.75 10.48
N TYR A 195 6.81 50.86 11.16
CA TYR A 195 7.74 51.25 12.22
C TYR A 195 8.88 52.14 11.70
N ARG A 196 9.50 51.78 10.57
CA ARG A 196 10.57 52.59 9.94
C ARG A 196 10.07 53.98 9.53
N GLN A 197 8.87 54.07 8.96
CA GLN A 197 8.24 55.34 8.62
C GLN A 197 7.95 56.20 9.87
N GLN A 198 7.46 55.59 10.96
CA GLN A 198 7.22 56.30 12.22
C GLN A 198 8.52 56.75 12.91
N VAL A 199 9.62 56.01 12.79
CA VAL A 199 10.93 56.45 13.30
C VAL A 199 11.36 57.73 12.57
N GLN A 200 11.32 57.72 11.23
CA GLN A 200 11.73 58.86 10.41
C GLN A 200 10.86 60.12 10.64
N SER A 201 9.56 59.97 10.92
CA SER A 201 8.67 61.11 11.13
C SER A 201 8.89 61.86 12.46
N GLN A 202 9.66 61.29 13.40
CA GLN A 202 9.75 61.83 14.76
C GLN A 202 10.93 62.78 15.04
N ASP A 203 11.98 62.80 14.20
CA ASP A 203 13.10 63.74 14.40
C ASP A 203 12.65 65.21 14.33
N GLY A 204 11.65 65.54 13.49
CA GLY A 204 11.08 66.88 13.41
C GLY A 204 10.33 67.34 14.67
N LEU A 205 9.66 66.42 15.37
CA LEU A 205 8.96 66.70 16.63
C LEU A 205 9.95 66.94 17.78
N TRP A 206 11.10 66.26 17.76
CA TRP A 206 12.15 66.45 18.77
C TRP A 206 12.72 67.87 18.79
N SER A 207 13.02 68.45 17.62
CA SER A 207 13.66 69.77 17.54
C SER A 207 12.78 70.86 18.17
N GLN A 208 11.50 70.92 17.79
CA GLN A 208 10.52 71.87 18.32
C GLN A 208 10.35 71.72 19.84
N ARG A 209 10.23 70.47 20.30
CA ARG A 209 10.02 70.13 21.70
C ARG A 209 11.26 70.39 22.57
N SER A 210 12.45 70.23 22.02
CA SER A 210 13.72 70.54 22.71
C SER A 210 13.87 72.04 22.95
N ALA A 211 13.52 72.87 21.96
CA ALA A 211 13.48 74.33 22.11
C ALA A 211 12.45 74.77 23.17
N LEU A 212 11.27 74.13 23.21
CA LEU A 212 10.25 74.40 24.23
C LEU A 212 10.76 74.10 25.65
N LEU A 213 11.45 72.99 25.87
CA LEU A 213 12.05 72.66 27.17
C LEU A 213 13.13 73.68 27.58
N GLN A 214 13.96 74.13 26.63
CA GLN A 214 14.95 75.19 26.87
C GLN A 214 14.29 76.53 27.23
N GLN A 215 13.27 76.96 26.47
CA GLN A 215 12.50 78.19 26.75
C GLN A 215 11.84 78.17 28.14
N GLN A 216 11.35 76.99 28.56
CA GLN A 216 10.76 76.77 29.88
C GLN A 216 11.81 76.52 30.99
N ASN A 217 13.11 76.66 30.70
CA ASN A 217 14.25 76.37 31.59
C ASN A 217 14.29 74.94 32.19
N ARG A 218 13.61 73.99 31.54
CA ARG A 218 13.42 72.60 31.96
C ARG A 218 14.66 71.74 31.70
N THR A 219 15.74 72.08 32.41
CA THR A 219 17.10 71.60 32.17
C THR A 219 17.25 70.11 32.46
N ALA A 220 16.61 69.58 33.50
CA ALA A 220 16.67 68.15 33.81
C ALA A 220 15.88 67.34 32.77
N GLN A 221 14.67 67.77 32.41
CA GLN A 221 13.85 67.07 31.41
C GLN A 221 14.41 67.20 29.99
N TYR A 222 15.09 68.30 29.66
CA TYR A 222 15.89 68.41 28.44
C TYR A 222 17.00 67.35 28.40
N ARG A 223 17.78 67.19 29.48
CA ARG A 223 18.85 66.18 29.57
C ARG A 223 18.31 64.76 29.44
N PHE A 224 17.22 64.43 30.14
CA PHE A 224 16.53 63.14 29.99
C PHE A 224 16.11 62.89 28.54
N GLN A 225 15.47 63.86 27.89
CA GLN A 225 14.99 63.73 26.51
C GLN A 225 16.12 63.44 25.52
N GLN A 226 17.28 64.09 25.65
CA GLN A 226 18.44 63.79 24.82
C GLN A 226 18.98 62.37 25.07
N GLN A 227 19.07 61.94 26.35
CA GLN A 227 19.53 60.59 26.70
C GLN A 227 18.60 59.48 26.19
N TYR A 228 17.28 59.66 26.29
CA TYR A 228 16.28 58.73 25.72
C TYR A 228 16.47 58.56 24.22
N LEU A 229 16.64 59.67 23.50
CA LEU A 229 16.81 59.67 22.05
C LEU A 229 18.13 59.05 21.62
N GLU A 230 19.22 59.27 22.36
CA GLU A 230 20.51 58.65 22.04
C GLU A 230 20.49 57.14 22.28
N ARG A 231 19.95 56.68 23.42
CA ARG A 231 19.69 55.25 23.67
C ARG A 231 18.84 54.63 22.57
N ARG A 232 17.80 55.34 22.11
CA ARG A 232 16.91 54.88 21.03
C ARG A 232 17.62 54.84 19.67
N ARG A 233 18.42 55.84 19.32
CA ARG A 233 19.19 55.87 18.06
C ARG A 233 20.22 54.75 18.01
N GLN A 234 21.02 54.58 19.08
CA GLN A 234 21.98 53.47 19.18
C GLN A 234 21.27 52.11 19.05
N GLN A 235 20.14 51.92 19.73
CA GLN A 235 19.34 50.70 19.62
C GLN A 235 18.84 50.43 18.20
N ILE A 236 18.40 51.45 17.46
CA ILE A 236 17.98 51.31 16.05
C ILE A 236 19.19 50.95 15.17
N VAL A 237 20.36 51.55 15.42
CA VAL A 237 21.62 51.17 14.74
C VAL A 237 21.98 49.73 15.03
N ASP A 238 21.96 49.29 16.30
CA ASP A 238 22.26 47.92 16.72
C ASP A 238 21.34 46.90 16.02
N TRP A 239 20.02 47.15 15.97
CA TRP A 239 19.08 46.24 15.31
C TRP A 239 19.26 46.18 13.80
N ASN A 240 19.60 47.30 13.15
CA ASN A 240 19.90 47.33 11.72
C ASN A 240 21.24 46.64 11.41
N ALA A 241 22.29 46.90 12.20
CA ALA A 241 23.63 46.32 12.04
C ALA A 241 23.65 44.79 12.28
N ARG A 242 22.78 44.28 13.16
CA ARG A 242 22.55 42.84 13.35
C ARG A 242 21.91 42.13 12.15
N SER A 243 21.47 42.87 11.12
CA SER A 243 20.93 42.36 9.85
C SER A 243 19.92 41.22 10.04
N TYR A 244 18.97 41.41 10.95
CA TYR A 244 18.15 40.35 11.55
C TYR A 244 17.24 39.65 10.52
N ASP A 245 17.71 38.52 9.99
CA ASP A 245 16.96 37.71 9.04
C ASP A 245 15.92 36.82 9.74
N TYR A 246 14.77 37.42 10.05
CA TYR A 246 13.61 36.74 10.63
C TYR A 246 13.07 35.58 9.77
N ASN A 247 13.46 35.46 8.49
CA ASN A 247 13.08 34.31 7.68
C ASN A 247 13.79 33.03 8.16
N ASN A 248 15.01 33.20 8.68
CA ASN A 248 15.89 32.15 9.18
C ASN A 248 15.95 32.07 10.73
N ASP A 249 15.28 32.96 11.48
CA ASP A 249 15.10 32.81 12.94
C ASP A 249 14.25 31.56 13.25
N PRO A 250 14.82 30.52 13.90
CA PRO A 250 14.06 29.32 14.28
C PRO A 250 12.89 29.61 15.23
N ASN A 251 13.00 30.71 15.99
CA ASN A 251 12.10 31.04 17.09
C ASN A 251 10.90 31.89 16.65
N PHE A 252 11.06 32.68 15.59
CA PHE A 252 10.01 33.56 15.05
C PHE A 252 8.71 32.82 14.71
N TYR A 253 8.84 31.61 14.16
CA TYR A 253 7.72 30.73 13.81
C TYR A 253 7.37 29.70 14.89
N SER A 254 7.91 29.82 16.10
CA SER A 254 7.52 28.94 17.21
C SER A 254 6.04 29.14 17.57
N ALA A 255 5.36 28.03 17.87
CA ALA A 255 3.93 28.04 18.13
C ALA A 255 3.57 28.93 19.32
N ALA A 256 2.43 29.62 19.22
CA ALA A 256 1.94 30.44 20.33
C ALA A 256 1.57 29.57 21.53
N ASN A 257 2.16 29.88 22.69
CA ASN A 257 1.98 29.19 23.97
C ASN A 257 1.63 30.16 25.11
N TYR A 258 1.52 31.46 24.83
CA TYR A 258 1.05 32.48 25.76
C TYR A 258 -0.17 33.20 25.20
N ARG A 259 -1.12 33.47 26.09
CA ARG A 259 -2.30 34.33 25.88
C ARG A 259 -2.19 35.55 26.78
N TYR A 260 -2.57 36.71 26.27
CA TYR A 260 -2.73 37.95 27.05
C TYR A 260 -4.05 38.63 26.66
N SER A 261 -4.51 39.57 27.48
CA SER A 261 -5.76 40.30 27.24
C SER A 261 -5.56 41.81 27.36
N ARG A 262 -6.17 42.55 26.42
CA ARG A 262 -6.14 44.01 26.37
C ARG A 262 -7.49 44.52 25.86
N GLY A 263 -8.12 45.45 26.58
CA GLY A 263 -9.40 46.05 26.17
C GLY A 263 -10.51 45.03 25.93
N GLY A 264 -10.54 43.94 26.72
CA GLY A 264 -11.49 42.84 26.57
C GLY A 264 -11.19 41.87 25.41
N ARG A 265 -10.17 42.11 24.59
CA ARG A 265 -9.76 41.23 23.49
C ARG A 265 -8.62 40.30 23.92
N SER A 266 -8.74 39.02 23.56
CA SER A 266 -7.72 38.01 23.79
C SER A 266 -6.74 37.95 22.61
N TYR A 267 -5.45 37.92 22.91
CA TYR A 267 -4.35 37.82 21.96
C TYR A 267 -3.47 36.63 22.30
N GLN A 268 -2.69 36.13 21.34
CA GLN A 268 -1.76 35.02 21.52
C GLN A 268 -0.38 35.35 20.97
N THR A 269 0.66 34.80 21.59
CA THR A 269 2.05 34.91 21.14
C THR A 269 2.90 33.75 21.69
N ASN A 270 4.17 33.66 21.30
CA ASN A 270 5.12 32.67 21.79
C ASN A 270 5.93 33.20 22.99
N GLN A 271 6.85 32.40 23.53
CA GLN A 271 7.73 32.79 24.64
C GLN A 271 8.43 34.14 24.39
N TYR A 272 9.02 34.31 23.20
CA TYR A 272 9.78 35.50 22.81
C TYR A 272 8.91 36.77 22.75
N GLY A 273 7.67 36.65 22.28
CA GLY A 273 6.70 37.75 22.35
C GLY A 273 6.25 38.05 23.79
N ALA A 274 6.05 37.02 24.62
CA ALA A 274 5.72 37.21 26.03
C ALA A 274 6.88 37.90 26.80
N ASP A 275 8.13 37.54 26.51
CA ASP A 275 9.32 38.21 27.06
C ASP A 275 9.48 39.63 26.53
N LEU A 276 9.22 39.88 25.25
CA LEU A 276 9.23 41.24 24.69
C LEU A 276 8.15 42.13 25.34
N LEU A 277 6.99 41.59 25.71
CA LEU A 277 5.98 42.32 26.48
C LEU A 277 6.40 42.54 27.95
N ARG A 278 7.07 41.58 28.60
CA ARG A 278 7.69 41.79 29.93
C ARG A 278 8.74 42.90 29.89
N GLN A 279 9.58 42.89 28.86
CA GLN A 279 10.58 43.92 28.58
C GLN A 279 9.94 45.29 28.31
N ALA A 280 8.81 45.34 27.59
CA ALA A 280 8.06 46.59 27.37
C ALA A 280 7.67 47.27 28.68
N VAL A 281 7.05 46.54 29.62
CA VAL A 281 6.64 47.11 30.92
C VAL A 281 7.85 47.56 31.73
N ASN A 282 8.96 46.80 31.73
CA ASN A 282 10.16 47.16 32.49
C ASN A 282 10.89 48.38 31.94
N TYR A 283 11.16 48.46 30.63
CA TYR A 283 11.73 49.67 30.03
C TYR A 283 10.79 50.87 30.12
N GLY A 284 9.48 50.63 30.04
CA GLY A 284 8.47 51.63 30.35
C GLY A 284 8.68 52.20 31.76
N TYR A 285 8.74 51.33 32.78
CA TYR A 285 8.94 51.72 34.17
C TYR A 285 10.26 52.47 34.40
N ASP A 286 11.38 52.00 33.85
CA ASP A 286 12.69 52.67 33.98
C ASP A 286 12.68 54.08 33.36
N GLU A 287 12.30 54.20 32.08
CA GLU A 287 12.22 55.49 31.38
C GLU A 287 11.17 56.43 32.02
N GLY A 288 10.11 55.86 32.60
CA GLY A 288 9.13 56.59 33.40
C GLY A 288 9.74 57.18 34.66
N PHE A 289 10.50 56.38 35.41
CA PHE A 289 11.15 56.80 36.65
C PHE A 289 12.16 57.91 36.41
N GLN A 290 12.99 57.79 35.37
CA GLN A 290 13.94 58.83 34.98
C GLN A 290 13.22 60.14 34.58
N ALA A 291 12.13 60.06 33.81
CA ALA A 291 11.32 61.23 33.44
C ALA A 291 10.63 61.90 34.64
N GLY A 292 10.16 61.11 35.62
CA GLY A 292 9.56 61.61 36.86
C GLY A 292 10.59 62.32 37.74
N GLN A 293 11.78 61.71 37.89
CA GLN A 293 12.91 62.32 38.60
C GLN A 293 13.31 63.66 37.96
N ALA A 294 13.35 63.74 36.63
CA ALA A 294 13.64 64.96 35.88
C ALA A 294 12.57 66.05 36.08
N ASP A 295 11.28 65.69 36.04
CA ASP A 295 10.17 66.61 36.33
C ASP A 295 10.22 67.14 37.79
N ARG A 296 10.63 66.32 38.77
CA ARG A 296 10.84 66.81 40.15
C ARG A 296 12.07 67.73 40.25
N GLN A 297 13.17 67.42 39.56
CA GLN A 297 14.38 68.26 39.55
C GLN A 297 14.11 69.65 38.97
N ASP A 298 13.34 69.74 37.90
CA ASP A 298 12.86 71.02 37.34
C ASP A 298 11.80 71.73 38.23
N ARG A 299 11.39 71.11 39.35
CA ARG A 299 10.30 71.56 40.25
C ARG A 299 8.98 71.79 39.51
N TYR A 300 8.73 71.02 38.45
CA TYR A 300 7.67 71.29 37.48
C TYR A 300 6.29 70.88 38.00
N ARG A 301 5.57 71.83 38.61
CA ARG A 301 4.28 71.59 39.30
C ARG A 301 3.16 71.04 38.41
N ASN A 302 3.21 71.28 37.10
CA ASN A 302 2.24 70.78 36.12
C ASN A 302 2.68 69.44 35.49
N SER A 303 3.42 68.64 36.28
CA SER A 303 3.92 67.31 35.96
C SER A 303 2.82 66.37 35.47
N SER A 304 2.99 65.81 34.26
CA SER A 304 2.22 64.65 33.81
C SER A 304 3.08 63.77 32.90
N TYR A 305 3.06 62.45 33.16
CA TYR A 305 3.68 61.45 32.31
C TYR A 305 3.21 61.53 30.85
N GLN A 306 1.95 61.96 30.62
CA GLN A 306 1.33 62.11 29.29
C GLN A 306 2.06 63.16 28.44
N ASN A 307 2.69 64.14 29.10
CA ASN A 307 3.48 65.18 28.47
C ASN A 307 4.92 64.74 28.18
N SER A 308 5.39 63.56 28.61
CA SER A 308 6.76 63.09 28.34
C SER A 308 6.92 62.54 26.92
N TYR A 309 8.05 62.82 26.28
CA TYR A 309 8.36 62.31 24.93
C TYR A 309 8.42 60.78 24.91
N ALA A 310 9.08 60.19 25.90
CA ALA A 310 9.23 58.75 26.03
C ALA A 310 7.87 58.03 26.20
N TYR A 311 6.89 58.67 26.86
CA TYR A 311 5.51 58.18 26.92
C TYR A 311 4.76 58.33 25.59
N GLN A 312 4.94 59.45 24.91
CA GLN A 312 4.28 59.74 23.64
C GLN A 312 4.76 58.79 22.55
N ASP A 313 6.06 58.57 22.43
CA ASP A 313 6.67 57.59 21.54
C ASP A 313 6.37 56.14 21.98
N ALA A 314 6.84 55.76 23.18
CA ALA A 314 6.73 54.42 23.75
C ALA A 314 7.23 53.28 22.83
N ASN A 315 8.36 53.49 22.14
CA ASN A 315 9.00 52.49 21.29
C ASN A 315 10.42 52.11 21.71
N TYR A 316 10.97 52.68 22.79
CA TYR A 316 12.26 52.24 23.31
C TYR A 316 12.20 50.77 23.76
N GLY A 317 13.09 49.95 23.23
CA GLY A 317 13.13 48.50 23.40
C GLY A 317 12.32 47.69 22.39
N TYR A 318 11.58 48.32 21.48
CA TYR A 318 10.85 47.62 20.43
C TYR A 318 11.76 47.35 19.22
N ASN A 319 11.90 46.07 18.87
CA ASN A 319 12.72 45.60 17.75
C ASN A 319 11.93 45.34 16.45
N GLY A 320 10.59 45.45 16.47
CA GLY A 320 9.72 45.18 15.32
C GLY A 320 9.07 43.80 15.28
N TYR A 321 9.46 42.84 16.14
CA TYR A 321 9.13 41.41 16.02
C TYR A 321 8.18 40.90 17.11
N TYR A 322 7.68 39.66 16.94
CA TYR A 322 6.87 38.82 17.86
C TYR A 322 5.49 39.35 18.31
N VAL A 323 5.29 40.66 18.42
CA VAL A 323 4.01 41.32 18.74
C VAL A 323 3.82 42.54 17.84
N ALA A 324 2.60 43.08 17.76
CA ALA A 324 2.38 44.35 17.09
C ALA A 324 2.88 45.53 17.96
N GLN A 325 3.43 46.54 17.32
CA GLN A 325 3.92 47.77 17.97
C GLN A 325 2.87 48.41 18.88
N THR A 326 1.60 48.40 18.47
CA THR A 326 0.47 48.92 19.25
C THR A 326 0.23 48.18 20.56
N GLU A 327 0.67 46.91 20.68
CA GLU A 327 0.66 46.15 21.93
C GLU A 327 1.89 46.50 22.78
N TYR A 328 3.08 46.52 22.16
CA TYR A 328 4.33 46.91 22.83
C TYR A 328 4.20 48.29 23.48
N SER A 329 3.82 49.31 22.71
CA SER A 329 3.67 50.68 23.18
C SER A 329 2.48 50.88 24.11
N TYR A 330 1.56 49.92 24.24
CA TYR A 330 0.55 49.93 25.29
C TYR A 330 1.17 49.50 26.62
N TYR A 331 1.85 48.34 26.64
CA TYR A 331 2.47 47.82 27.85
C TYR A 331 3.68 48.63 28.32
N PHE A 332 4.43 49.27 27.41
CA PHE A 332 5.42 50.30 27.77
C PHE A 332 4.78 51.46 28.53
N ARG A 333 3.64 52.00 28.05
CA ARG A 333 2.92 53.10 28.74
C ARG A 333 2.33 52.69 30.08
N GLU A 334 1.91 51.43 30.23
CA GLU A 334 1.51 50.85 31.53
C GLU A 334 2.68 50.82 32.53
N GLY A 335 3.88 50.45 32.11
CA GLY A 335 5.08 50.59 32.94
C GLY A 335 5.41 52.05 33.25
N PHE A 336 5.45 52.88 32.21
CA PHE A 336 5.89 54.28 32.28
C PHE A 336 5.09 55.13 33.25
N ARG A 337 3.75 55.03 33.26
CA ARG A 337 2.94 55.84 34.19
C ARG A 337 3.21 55.49 35.66
N ARG A 338 3.56 54.24 35.96
CA ARG A 338 3.89 53.76 37.30
C ARG A 338 5.31 54.17 37.70
N GLY A 339 6.27 54.01 36.79
CA GLY A 339 7.64 54.48 36.97
C GLY A 339 7.69 55.99 37.20
N TYR A 340 6.94 56.76 36.43
CA TYR A 340 6.87 58.22 36.58
C TYR A 340 6.23 58.65 37.90
N ASP A 341 5.19 57.97 38.38
CA ASP A 341 4.58 58.25 39.70
C ASP A 341 5.60 58.00 40.83
N ASP A 342 6.32 56.87 40.80
CA ASP A 342 7.39 56.56 41.75
C ASP A 342 8.57 57.53 41.63
N GLY A 343 9.04 57.82 40.42
CA GLY A 343 10.19 58.69 40.14
C GLY A 343 9.92 60.16 40.48
N TYR A 344 8.72 60.66 40.21
CA TYR A 344 8.33 62.03 40.56
C TYR A 344 8.15 62.19 42.07
N ASN A 345 7.43 61.26 42.73
CA ASN A 345 7.22 61.32 44.18
C ASN A 345 8.44 60.85 45.01
N SER A 346 9.49 60.30 44.38
CA SER A 346 10.61 59.61 45.05
C SER A 346 10.14 58.46 45.97
N ARG A 347 9.40 57.52 45.38
CA ARG A 347 8.83 56.31 46.00
C ARG A 347 9.25 55.06 45.22
N SER A 348 8.87 53.88 45.75
CA SER A 348 9.10 52.55 45.16
C SER A 348 7.86 51.67 45.38
N GLN A 349 6.69 52.16 44.98
CA GLN A 349 5.39 51.52 45.18
C GLN A 349 5.09 50.43 44.13
N TYR A 350 5.51 50.64 42.88
CA TYR A 350 5.24 49.71 41.79
C TYR A 350 6.47 48.94 41.30
N GLY A 351 7.67 49.36 41.69
CA GLY A 351 8.93 48.74 41.26
C GLY A 351 10.06 48.91 42.26
N ASN A 352 11.24 48.44 41.88
CA ASN A 352 12.47 48.49 42.65
C ASN A 352 13.65 48.98 41.79
N TYR A 353 14.80 49.15 42.43
CA TYR A 353 16.08 49.42 41.77
C TYR A 353 17.03 48.27 42.05
N SER A 354 17.68 47.73 41.01
CA SER A 354 18.65 46.64 41.12
C SER A 354 19.64 46.67 39.96
N ASN A 355 20.90 46.36 40.22
CA ASN A 355 21.97 46.25 39.21
C ASN A 355 21.99 47.42 38.19
N GLY A 356 21.83 48.66 38.68
CA GLY A 356 21.88 49.88 37.87
C GLY A 356 20.57 50.28 37.18
N ASN A 357 19.51 49.48 37.27
CA ASN A 357 18.27 49.65 36.50
C ASN A 357 17.03 49.67 37.41
N TYR A 358 15.97 50.37 37.01
CA TYR A 358 14.67 50.32 37.68
C TYR A 358 13.77 49.25 37.01
N SER A 359 13.05 48.45 37.78
CA SER A 359 12.18 47.39 37.24
C SER A 359 10.85 47.28 38.01
N ILE A 360 9.78 46.86 37.33
CA ILE A 360 8.46 46.74 37.95
C ILE A 360 8.36 45.46 38.80
N LEU A 361 7.63 45.49 39.91
CA LEU A 361 7.45 44.31 40.77
C LEU A 361 6.73 43.19 40.00
N SER A 362 7.22 41.95 40.13
CA SER A 362 6.73 40.78 39.37
C SER A 362 5.21 40.52 39.54
N ALA A 363 4.65 40.80 40.71
CA ALA A 363 3.20 40.73 40.95
C ALA A 363 2.42 41.73 40.08
N ILE A 364 2.93 42.96 39.96
CA ILE A 364 2.32 44.03 39.16
C ILE A 364 2.55 43.79 37.66
N LEU A 365 3.73 43.27 37.28
CA LEU A 365 4.00 42.79 35.92
C LEU A 365 2.96 41.75 35.48
N SER A 366 2.66 40.80 36.35
CA SER A 366 1.67 39.74 36.13
C SER A 366 0.25 40.31 36.01
N GLN A 367 -0.12 41.25 36.88
CA GLN A 367 -1.43 41.93 36.84
C GLN A 367 -1.61 42.79 35.58
N VAL A 368 -0.55 43.50 35.14
CA VAL A 368 -0.56 44.37 33.95
C VAL A 368 -0.70 43.54 32.67
N LEU A 369 0.08 42.47 32.53
CA LEU A 369 0.14 41.68 31.31
C LEU A 369 -0.97 40.62 31.21
N ASN A 370 -1.41 40.08 32.35
CA ASN A 370 -2.33 38.94 32.44
C ASN A 370 -1.93 37.79 31.49
N LEU A 371 -0.63 37.45 31.49
CA LEU A 371 -0.02 36.44 30.63
C LEU A 371 -0.28 35.03 31.17
N ALA A 372 -1.23 34.33 30.56
CA ALA A 372 -1.50 32.92 30.82
C ALA A 372 -0.76 32.04 29.81
N ARG A 373 -0.04 31.01 30.28
CA ARG A 373 0.48 29.95 29.42
C ARG A 373 -0.63 28.94 29.13
N PHE A 374 -0.64 28.36 27.93
CA PHE A 374 -1.53 27.27 27.51
C PHE A 374 -0.76 26.20 26.70
#